data_AF-A0A1F3V423-F1
#
_entry.id   AF-A0A1F3V423-F1
#
_cell.length_a   1.000
_cell.length_b   1.000
_cell.length_c   1.000
_cell.angle_alpha   90.00
_cell.angle_beta   90.00
_cell.angle_gamma   90.00
#
_symmetry.space_group_name_H-M   'P 1'
#
loop_
_entity.id
_entity.type
_entity.pdbx_description
1 polymer ?
#
loop_
_entity_poly.entity_id
_entity_poly.type
_entity_poly.pdbx_seq_one_letter_code
_entity_poly.pdbx_strand_id
1 'polypeptide(L)'
;MKEKIYEMLMEYTSLVDALVEKSEAILLASEQGNIDFINREAENRLSLVNILEHIQDKIDLLIPQINDLNSNRELLELLKVWLGELEIWSGRVQWIDNQIYDFLNAMKEDTAKEVANIFRSINQFKGYDLSSVKK
;
A
#
# COMPACT_ATOMS: atom_id res chain seq x y z
N MET A 1 -22.95 -15.27 -18.61
CA MET A 1 -23.02 -13.99 -17.88
C MET A 1 -22.74 -14.19 -16.41
N LYS A 2 -23.53 -15.03 -15.69
CA LYS A 2 -23.26 -15.37 -14.29
C LYS A 2 -21.85 -15.92 -14.05
N GLU A 3 -21.46 -16.94 -14.82
CA GLU A 3 -20.12 -17.56 -14.77
C GLU A 3 -19.00 -16.52 -14.91
N LYS A 4 -19.12 -15.62 -15.89
CA LYS A 4 -18.19 -14.51 -16.09
C LYS A 4 -18.10 -13.57 -14.88
N ILE A 5 -19.21 -13.25 -14.23
CA ILE A 5 -19.18 -12.42 -13.02
C ILE A 5 -18.50 -13.19 -11.88
N TYR A 6 -18.80 -14.48 -11.69
CA TYR A 6 -18.15 -15.29 -10.67
C TYR A 6 -16.63 -15.35 -10.84
N GLU A 7 -16.16 -15.61 -12.07
CA GLU A 7 -14.74 -15.60 -12.40
C GLU A 7 -14.09 -14.26 -12.07
N MET A 8 -14.75 -13.15 -12.43
CA MET A 8 -14.25 -11.81 -12.15
C MET A 8 -14.21 -11.48 -10.66
N LEU A 9 -15.22 -11.88 -9.90
CA LEU A 9 -15.25 -11.70 -8.44
C LEU A 9 -14.11 -12.49 -7.79
N MET A 10 -13.88 -13.75 -8.20
CA MET A 10 -12.78 -14.57 -7.71
C MET A 10 -11.40 -14.00 -8.06
N GLU A 11 -11.23 -13.53 -9.30
CA GLU A 11 -10.00 -12.87 -9.75
C GLU A 11 -9.75 -11.60 -8.92
N TYR A 12 -10.77 -10.76 -8.77
CA TYR A 12 -10.69 -9.55 -7.95
C TYR A 12 -10.29 -9.88 -6.51
N THR A 13 -10.95 -10.87 -5.90
CA THR A 13 -10.66 -11.33 -4.54
C THR A 13 -9.20 -11.75 -4.40
N SER A 14 -8.69 -12.56 -5.33
CA SER A 14 -7.30 -13.02 -5.31
C SER A 14 -6.30 -11.86 -5.46
N LEU A 15 -6.64 -10.84 -6.26
CA LEU A 15 -5.80 -9.66 -6.46
C LEU A 15 -5.78 -8.74 -5.24
N VAL A 16 -6.88 -8.63 -4.51
CA VAL A 16 -6.89 -7.86 -3.25
C VAL A 16 -6.09 -8.57 -2.16
N ASP A 17 -6.16 -9.90 -2.06
CA ASP A 17 -5.28 -10.65 -1.15
C ASP A 17 -3.81 -10.34 -1.43
N ALA A 18 -3.41 -10.39 -2.71
CA ALA A 18 -2.05 -9.99 -3.12
C ALA A 18 -1.74 -8.51 -2.80
N LEU A 19 -2.70 -7.60 -2.94
CA LEU A 19 -2.55 -6.18 -2.57
C LEU A 19 -2.29 -6.02 -1.07
N VAL A 20 -3.01 -6.77 -0.23
CA VAL A 20 -2.82 -6.77 1.22
C VAL A 20 -1.44 -7.29 1.58
N GLU A 21 -1.03 -8.43 1.01
CA GLU A 21 0.32 -8.99 1.22
C GLU A 21 1.43 -7.99 0.86
N LYS A 22 1.27 -7.27 -0.26
CA LYS A 22 2.21 -6.22 -0.66
C LYS A 22 2.22 -5.04 0.32
N SER A 23 1.06 -4.64 0.82
CA SER A 23 0.95 -3.58 1.82
C SER A 23 1.67 -3.97 3.12
N GLU A 24 1.51 -5.21 3.57
CA GLU A 24 2.22 -5.73 4.75
C GLU A 24 3.73 -5.85 4.54
N ALA A 25 4.18 -6.25 3.35
CA ALA A 25 5.60 -6.27 3.02
C ALA A 25 6.21 -4.87 3.04
N ILE A 26 5.49 -3.84 2.55
CA ILE A 26 5.92 -2.44 2.63
C ILE A 26 5.98 -1.97 4.09
N LEU A 27 4.99 -2.35 4.91
CA LEU A 27 4.99 -2.03 6.34
C LEU A 27 6.23 -2.58 7.04
N LEU A 28 6.52 -3.87 6.86
CA LEU A 28 7.71 -4.50 7.43
C LEU A 28 9.01 -3.84 6.95
N ALA A 29 9.08 -3.47 5.67
CA ALA A 29 10.24 -2.77 5.13
C ALA A 29 10.38 -1.34 5.69
N SER A 30 9.26 -0.69 6.00
CA SER A 30 9.21 0.64 6.63
C SER A 30 9.76 0.60 8.05
N GLU A 31 9.43 -0.43 8.83
CA GLU A 31 10.01 -0.67 10.16
C GLU A 31 11.53 -0.88 10.11
N GLN A 32 12.03 -1.49 9.04
CA GLN A 32 13.46 -1.79 8.85
C GLN A 32 14.23 -0.65 8.17
N GLY A 33 13.54 0.40 7.72
CA GLY A 33 14.13 1.50 6.96
C GLY A 33 14.64 1.12 5.57
N ASN A 34 14.14 0.05 4.97
CA ASN A 34 14.57 -0.43 3.66
C ASN A 34 13.87 0.33 2.51
N ILE A 35 14.31 1.57 2.26
CA ILE A 35 13.69 2.49 1.30
C ILE A 35 13.67 1.93 -0.14
N ASP A 36 14.72 1.25 -0.58
CA ASP A 36 14.77 0.70 -1.95
C ASP A 36 13.70 -0.38 -2.16
N PHE A 37 13.49 -1.24 -1.15
CA PHE A 37 12.42 -2.23 -1.19
C PHE A 37 11.04 -1.56 -1.16
N ILE A 38 10.85 -0.56 -0.30
CA ILE A 38 9.59 0.20 -0.22
C ILE A 38 9.22 0.79 -1.57
N ASN A 39 10.16 1.45 -2.25
CA ASN A 39 9.91 2.07 -3.57
C ASN A 39 9.48 1.03 -4.61
N ARG A 40 10.22 -0.09 -4.71
CA ARG A 40 9.90 -1.15 -5.66
C ARG A 40 8.54 -1.79 -5.39
N GLU A 41 8.25 -2.12 -4.13
CA GLU A 41 6.97 -2.74 -3.79
C GLU A 41 5.80 -1.76 -3.87
N ALA A 42 6.01 -0.46 -3.66
CA ALA A 42 4.99 0.56 -3.88
C ALA A 42 4.58 0.66 -5.36
N GLU A 43 5.54 0.58 -6.29
CA GLU A 43 5.25 0.52 -7.73
C GLU A 43 4.46 -0.76 -8.09
N ASN A 44 4.87 -1.90 -7.55
CA ASN A 44 4.15 -3.17 -7.74
C ASN A 44 2.72 -3.08 -7.20
N ARG A 45 2.56 -2.50 -6.01
CA ARG A 45 1.26 -2.29 -5.36
C ARG A 45 0.36 -1.37 -6.20
N LEU A 46 0.91 -0.28 -6.74
CA LEU A 46 0.19 0.61 -7.66
C LEU A 46 -0.27 -0.14 -8.92
N SER A 47 0.57 -1.00 -9.48
CA SER A 47 0.17 -1.84 -10.62
C SER A 47 -1.01 -2.75 -10.29
N LEU A 48 -1.06 -3.32 -9.08
CA LEU A 48 -2.19 -4.14 -8.64
C LEU A 48 -3.47 -3.31 -8.49
N VAL A 49 -3.38 -2.11 -7.92
CA VAL A 49 -4.52 -1.19 -7.81
C VAL A 49 -5.10 -0.88 -9.19
N ASN A 50 -4.25 -0.56 -10.18
CA ASN A 50 -4.71 -0.26 -11.53
C ASN A 50 -5.42 -1.46 -12.20
N ILE A 51 -4.97 -2.69 -11.92
CA ILE A 51 -5.62 -3.91 -12.43
C ILE A 51 -6.98 -4.09 -11.75
N LEU A 52 -7.04 -3.91 -10.43
CA LEU A 52 -8.29 -3.99 -9.65
C LEU A 52 -9.31 -2.98 -10.15
N GLU A 53 -8.92 -1.71 -10.36
CA GLU A 53 -9.80 -0.68 -10.94
C GLU A 53 -10.40 -1.13 -12.28
N HIS A 54 -9.58 -1.71 -13.17
CA HIS A 54 -10.06 -2.17 -14.47
C HIS A 54 -11.04 -3.36 -14.37
N ILE A 55 -10.89 -4.22 -13.36
CA ILE A 55 -11.83 -5.31 -13.11
C ILE A 55 -13.12 -4.75 -12.48
N GLN A 56 -13.00 -3.81 -11.54
CA GLN A 56 -14.13 -3.12 -10.92
C GLN A 56 -15.03 -2.46 -11.96
N ASP A 57 -14.46 -1.68 -12.89
CA ASP A 57 -15.20 -1.04 -13.98
C ASP A 57 -16.02 -2.04 -14.78
N LYS A 58 -15.45 -3.22 -15.07
CA LYS A 58 -16.15 -4.27 -15.80
C LYS A 58 -17.26 -4.91 -14.97
N ILE A 59 -17.06 -5.10 -13.66
CA ILE A 59 -18.09 -5.61 -12.75
C ILE A 59 -19.26 -4.62 -12.68
N ASP A 60 -18.97 -3.33 -12.55
CA ASP A 60 -19.97 -2.27 -12.47
C ASP A 60 -20.81 -2.14 -13.74
N LEU A 61 -20.23 -2.42 -14.92
CA LEU A 61 -20.98 -2.49 -16.17
C LEU A 61 -21.91 -3.70 -16.26
N LEU A 62 -21.62 -4.78 -15.53
CA LEU A 62 -22.37 -6.04 -15.55
C LEU A 62 -23.49 -6.07 -14.50
N ILE A 63 -23.30 -5.42 -13.34
CA ILE A 63 -24.28 -5.40 -12.24
C ILE A 63 -25.68 -4.92 -12.70
N PRO A 64 -25.84 -3.81 -13.46
CA PRO A 64 -27.15 -3.33 -13.91
C PRO A 64 -27.87 -4.27 -14.88
N GLN A 65 -27.17 -5.26 -15.44
CA GLN A 65 -27.75 -6.24 -16.36
C GLN A 65 -28.43 -7.40 -15.61
N ILE A 66 -28.25 -7.47 -14.28
CA ILE A 66 -28.83 -8.47 -13.39
C ILE A 66 -30.26 -8.02 -12.99
N ASN A 67 -31.18 -7.94 -13.96
CA ASN A 67 -32.52 -7.38 -13.74
C ASN A 67 -33.59 -8.40 -13.29
N ASP A 68 -33.32 -9.71 -13.36
CA ASP A 68 -34.27 -10.74 -12.91
C ASP A 68 -33.91 -11.25 -11.51
N LEU A 69 -34.63 -10.73 -10.51
CA LEU A 69 -34.49 -11.08 -9.09
C LEU A 69 -34.73 -12.57 -8.80
N ASN A 70 -35.64 -13.22 -9.51
CA ASN A 70 -35.97 -14.63 -9.24
C ASN A 70 -34.89 -15.56 -9.77
N SER A 71 -34.36 -15.27 -10.95
CA SER A 71 -33.33 -16.09 -11.58
C SER A 71 -31.93 -15.82 -11.04
N ASN A 72 -31.67 -14.66 -10.40
CA ASN A 72 -30.32 -14.24 -9.99
C ASN A 72 -30.13 -14.08 -8.47
N ARG A 73 -31.05 -14.58 -7.65
CA ARG A 73 -30.98 -14.43 -6.18
C ARG A 73 -29.63 -14.81 -5.58
N GLU A 74 -29.09 -15.97 -5.95
CA GLU A 74 -27.79 -16.47 -5.46
C GLU A 74 -26.64 -15.51 -5.80
N LEU A 75 -26.61 -15.00 -7.04
CA LEU A 75 -25.61 -14.04 -7.48
C LEU A 75 -25.72 -12.71 -6.71
N LEU A 76 -26.94 -12.25 -6.44
CA LEU A 76 -27.17 -11.03 -5.64
C LEU A 76 -26.75 -11.21 -4.18
N GLU A 77 -26.96 -12.39 -3.60
CA GLU A 77 -26.48 -12.71 -2.25
C GLU A 77 -24.94 -12.76 -2.22
N LEU A 78 -24.30 -13.38 -3.22
CA LEU A 78 -22.84 -13.37 -3.34
C LEU A 78 -22.29 -11.95 -3.46
N LEU A 79 -22.85 -11.12 -4.35
CA LEU A 79 -22.38 -9.74 -4.55
C LEU A 79 -22.46 -8.92 -3.25
N LYS A 80 -23.48 -9.14 -2.43
CA LYS A 80 -23.59 -8.48 -1.12
C LYS A 80 -22.49 -8.93 -0.16
N VAL A 81 -22.19 -10.22 -0.10
CA VAL A 81 -21.10 -10.75 0.73
C VAL A 81 -19.77 -10.19 0.26
N TRP A 82 -19.51 -10.26 -1.04
CA TRP A 82 -18.29 -9.75 -1.65
C TRP A 82 -18.09 -8.25 -1.40
N LEU A 83 -19.13 -7.43 -1.54
CA LEU A 83 -19.06 -6.00 -1.20
C LEU A 83 -18.70 -5.76 0.28
N GLY A 84 -19.23 -6.57 1.20
CA GLY A 84 -18.87 -6.50 2.61
C GLY A 84 -17.41 -6.90 2.88
N GLU A 85 -16.91 -7.91 2.17
CA GLU A 85 -15.50 -8.31 2.23
C GLU A 85 -14.57 -7.21 1.70
N LEU A 86 -14.95 -6.54 0.60
CA LEU A 86 -14.21 -5.40 0.08
C LEU A 86 -14.11 -4.24 1.07
N GLU A 87 -15.18 -3.95 1.81
CA GLU A 87 -15.15 -2.91 2.84
C GLU A 87 -14.13 -3.26 3.93
N ILE A 88 -14.13 -4.50 4.41
CA ILE A 88 -13.15 -5.00 5.40
C ILE A 88 -11.72 -4.86 4.88
N TRP A 89 -11.48 -5.26 3.64
CA TRP A 89 -10.16 -5.21 3.03
C TRP A 89 -9.68 -3.78 2.80
N SER A 90 -10.55 -2.90 2.32
CA SER A 90 -10.23 -1.48 2.17
C SER A 90 -9.84 -0.85 3.52
N GLY A 91 -10.57 -1.20 4.59
CA GLY A 91 -10.24 -0.78 5.95
C GLY A 91 -8.89 -1.29 6.43
N ARG A 92 -8.55 -2.56 6.13
CA ARG A 92 -7.24 -3.14 6.48
C ARG A 92 -6.10 -2.44 5.74
N VAL A 93 -6.24 -2.23 4.43
CA VAL A 93 -5.22 -1.54 3.62
C VAL A 93 -5.03 -0.10 4.12
N GLN A 94 -6.12 0.62 4.39
CA GLN A 94 -6.05 1.97 4.93
C GLN A 94 -5.36 2.01 6.31
N TRP A 95 -5.65 1.03 7.17
CA TRP A 95 -4.96 0.91 8.44
C TRP A 95 -3.45 0.70 8.26
N ILE A 96 -3.03 -0.19 7.36
CA ILE A 96 -1.62 -0.41 7.02
C ILE A 96 -0.97 0.88 6.48
N ASP A 97 -1.65 1.61 5.60
CA ASP A 97 -1.14 2.86 5.03
C ASP A 97 -0.84 3.92 6.08
N ASN A 98 -1.71 4.05 7.08
CA ASN A 98 -1.47 4.96 8.20
C ASN A 98 -0.21 4.56 8.98
N GLN A 99 0.00 3.26 9.22
CA GLN A 99 1.22 2.78 9.89
C GLN A 99 2.48 3.05 9.07
N ILE A 100 2.45 2.76 7.76
CA ILE A 100 3.55 3.07 6.84
C ILE A 100 3.88 4.57 6.88
N TYR A 101 2.86 5.42 6.81
CA TYR A 101 3.02 6.87 6.87
C TYR A 101 3.71 7.33 8.15
N ASP A 102 3.31 6.79 9.30
CA ASP A 102 3.91 7.11 10.60
C ASP A 102 5.39 6.72 10.64
N PHE A 103 5.75 5.51 10.17
CA PHE A 103 7.15 5.07 10.10
C PHE A 103 7.99 5.95 9.17
N LEU A 104 7.49 6.27 7.98
CA LEU A 104 8.21 7.11 7.03
C LEU A 104 8.41 8.54 7.55
N ASN A 105 7.45 9.09 8.30
CA ASN A 105 7.63 10.38 8.94
C ASN A 105 8.67 10.35 10.07
N ALA A 106 8.66 9.30 10.90
CA ALA A 106 9.68 9.13 11.92
C ALA A 106 11.08 9.05 11.29
N MET A 107 11.24 8.25 10.23
CA MET A 107 12.50 8.16 9.48
C MET A 107 12.95 9.51 8.90
N LYS A 108 12.00 10.30 8.38
CA LYS A 108 12.29 11.65 7.85
C LYS A 108 12.81 12.57 8.94
N GLU A 109 12.20 12.56 10.13
CA GLU A 109 12.65 13.38 11.27
C GLU A 109 14.04 12.97 11.75
N ASP A 110 14.30 11.66 11.86
CA ASP A 110 15.59 11.16 12.33
C ASP A 110 16.71 11.46 11.33
N THR A 111 16.45 11.28 10.03
CA THR A 111 17.37 11.69 8.96
C THR A 111 17.70 13.19 9.04
N ALA A 112 16.71 14.04 9.30
CA ALA A 112 16.94 15.48 9.43
C ALA A 112 17.82 15.82 10.65
N LYS A 113 17.63 15.13 11.78
CA LYS A 113 18.49 15.28 12.97
C LYS A 113 19.91 14.85 12.68
N GLU A 114 20.11 13.71 12.01
CA GLU A 114 21.42 13.21 11.63
C GLU A 114 22.17 14.17 10.73
N VAL A 115 21.50 14.68 9.69
CA VAL A 115 22.07 15.69 8.79
C VAL A 115 22.49 16.94 9.57
N ALA A 116 21.64 17.45 10.45
CA ALA A 116 21.97 18.61 11.30
C ALA A 116 23.19 18.33 12.20
N ASN A 117 23.29 17.13 12.77
CA ASN A 117 24.42 16.71 13.59
C ASN A 117 25.73 16.62 12.79
N ILE A 118 25.68 16.07 11.57
CA ILE A 118 26.83 16.03 10.65
C ILE A 118 27.28 17.46 10.31
N PHE A 119 26.36 18.36 9.97
CA PHE A 119 26.69 19.77 9.70
C PHE A 119 27.33 20.46 10.91
N ARG A 120 26.78 20.27 12.12
CA ARG A 120 27.36 20.81 13.36
C ARG A 120 28.77 20.27 13.60
N SER A 121 28.96 18.96 13.44
CA SER A 121 30.26 18.30 13.58
C SER A 121 31.28 18.89 12.60
N ILE A 122 30.96 18.97 11.31
CA ILE A 122 31.83 19.55 10.28
C ILE A 122 32.22 21.00 10.63
N ASN A 123 31.27 21.81 11.10
CA ASN A 123 31.53 23.20 11.48
C ASN A 123 32.39 23.33 12.75
N GLN A 124 32.25 22.40 13.72
CA GLN A 124 33.12 22.34 14.89
C GLN A 124 34.56 22.02 14.49
N PHE A 125 34.78 21.08 13.56
CA PHE A 125 36.12 20.73 13.09
C PHE A 125 36.78 21.80 12.20
N LYS A 126 36.00 22.61 11.47
CA LYS A 126 36.53 23.74 10.69
C LYS A 126 37.14 24.86 11.56
N GLY A 127 36.76 24.95 12.84
CA GLY A 127 37.33 25.92 13.79
C GLY A 127 38.56 25.42 14.55
N TYR A 128 38.89 24.12 14.45
CA TYR A 128 40.10 23.56 15.06
C TYR A 128 41.29 23.76 14.13
N ASP A 129 42.12 24.74 14.45
CA ASP A 129 43.44 24.87 13.83
C ASP A 129 44.36 23.75 14.33
N LEU A 130 44.45 22.67 13.54
CA LEU A 130 45.37 21.54 13.76
C LEU A 130 46.85 21.97 13.71
N SER A 131 47.17 23.22 13.35
CA SER A 131 48.54 23.74 13.39
C SER A 131 49.06 24.05 14.80
N SER A 132 48.16 24.10 15.80
CA SER A 132 48.51 24.36 17.21
C SER A 132 49.01 23.13 17.97
N VAL A 133 48.86 21.92 17.41
CA VAL A 133 49.47 20.70 17.95
C VAL A 133 50.90 20.57 17.39
N LYS A 134 51.81 21.43 17.83
CA LYS A 134 53.25 21.19 17.66
C LYS A 134 53.75 20.32 18.81
N LYS A 135 54.37 19.21 18.38
CA LYS A 135 55.18 18.17 19.07
C LYS A 135 55.67 18.48 20.48
#